data_AF-Q18786-F1
#
_entry.id   AF-Q18786-F1
#
_cell.length_a   1.000
_cell.length_b   1.000
_cell.length_c   1.000
_cell.angle_alpha   90.00
_cell.angle_beta   90.00
_cell.angle_gamma   90.00
#
_symmetry.space_group_name_H-M   'P 1'
#
loop_
_entity.id
_entity.type
_entity.pdbx_description
1 polymer ?
#
loop_
_entity_poly.entity_id
_entity_poly.type
_entity_poly.pdbx_seq_one_letter_code
_entity_poly.pdbx_strand_id
1 'polypeptide(L)'
;MSAQAKPRSEMTAEELAAKEDEEFNVGPLSILTNSVKNNHQVLINCRNNKKLLGRVKAFDRHCNMVLENVKEMWTEVPKTGKGKKKAKSVAKDRFISKMFLRGDSVILVVKNPLAQAE
;
A
#
# COMPACT_ATOMS: atom_id res chain seq x y z
N MET A 1 -36.11 -6.54 1.48
CA MET A 1 -35.91 -5.80 2.75
C MET A 1 -34.44 -5.45 2.86
N SER A 2 -34.03 -4.27 2.39
CA SER A 2 -32.68 -3.77 2.70
C SER A 2 -32.64 -3.53 4.21
N ALA A 3 -32.00 -4.42 4.97
CA ALA A 3 -31.74 -4.13 6.38
C ALA A 3 -30.97 -2.81 6.42
N GLN A 4 -31.61 -1.76 6.95
CA GLN A 4 -30.93 -0.49 7.21
C GLN A 4 -29.82 -0.81 8.20
N ALA A 5 -28.58 -0.89 7.71
CA ALA A 5 -27.43 -1.09 8.57
C ALA A 5 -27.40 0.07 9.58
N LYS A 6 -27.29 -0.25 10.88
CA LYS A 6 -27.18 0.75 11.94
C LYS A 6 -26.09 1.78 11.56
N PRO A 7 -26.32 3.10 11.70
CA PRO A 7 -25.29 4.10 11.48
C PRO A 7 -24.05 3.80 12.33
N ARG A 8 -22.84 4.07 11.81
CA ARG A 8 -21.58 3.86 12.57
C ARG A 8 -21.57 4.64 13.90
N SER A 9 -22.30 5.74 13.99
CA SER A 9 -22.43 6.57 15.21
C SER A 9 -23.23 5.90 16.33
N GLU A 10 -24.05 4.89 16.03
CA GLU A 10 -24.93 4.20 16.97
C GLU A 10 -24.44 2.78 17.30
N MET A 11 -23.35 2.34 16.68
CA MET A 11 -22.74 1.03 16.92
C MET A 11 -21.93 1.05 18.21
N THR A 12 -22.01 -0.04 18.97
CA THR A 12 -21.10 -0.30 20.08
C THR A 12 -19.66 -0.48 19.59
N ALA A 13 -18.68 -0.37 20.49
CA ALA A 13 -17.28 -0.58 20.14
C ALA A 13 -17.02 -1.98 19.58
N GLU A 14 -17.71 -3.01 20.10
CA GLU A 14 -17.62 -4.39 19.63
C GLU A 14 -18.22 -4.55 18.22
N GLU A 15 -19.39 -3.96 17.96
CA GLU A 15 -20.00 -3.95 16.62
C GLU A 15 -19.11 -3.22 15.60
N LEU A 16 -18.45 -2.12 15.99
CA LEU A 16 -17.51 -1.39 15.13
C LEU A 16 -16.26 -2.22 14.79
N ALA A 17 -15.72 -2.95 15.76
CA ALA A 17 -14.57 -3.83 15.54
C ALA A 17 -14.94 -5.01 14.63
N ALA A 18 -16.08 -5.66 14.89
CA ALA A 18 -16.57 -6.75 14.05
C ALA A 18 -16.81 -6.31 12.59
N LYS A 19 -17.35 -5.10 12.41
CA LYS A 19 -17.53 -4.51 11.08
C LYS A 19 -16.22 -4.18 10.38
N GLU A 20 -15.22 -3.68 11.11
CA GLU A 20 -13.88 -3.44 10.56
C GLU A 20 -13.22 -4.75 10.11
N ASP A 21 -13.31 -5.81 10.92
CA ASP A 21 -12.80 -7.13 10.57
C ASP A 21 -13.52 -7.70 9.34
N GLU A 22 -14.83 -7.52 9.22
CA GLU A 22 -15.58 -7.90 8.02
C GLU A 22 -15.10 -7.10 6.79
N GLU A 23 -14.95 -5.78 6.91
CA GLU A 23 -14.45 -4.91 5.84
C GLU A 23 -13.02 -5.29 5.39
N PHE A 24 -12.17 -5.75 6.31
CA PHE A 24 -10.84 -6.25 6.01
C PHE A 24 -10.82 -7.63 5.35
N ASN A 25 -11.81 -8.48 5.59
CA ASN A 25 -11.83 -9.84 5.03
C ASN A 25 -12.65 -9.95 3.74
N VAL A 26 -13.73 -9.18 3.59
CA VAL A 26 -14.71 -9.31 2.49
C VAL A 26 -14.73 -8.07 1.56
N GLY A 27 -13.97 -7.02 1.89
CA GLY A 27 -13.89 -5.79 1.10
C GLY A 27 -12.65 -5.66 0.19
N PRO A 28 -12.43 -4.47 -0.41
CA PRO A 28 -11.24 -4.17 -1.21
C PRO A 28 -9.91 -4.35 -0.46
N LEU A 29 -9.93 -4.15 0.87
CA LEU A 29 -8.77 -4.32 1.74
C LEU A 29 -8.40 -5.80 1.97
N SER A 30 -9.25 -6.75 1.56
CA SER A 30 -8.94 -8.19 1.59
C SER A 30 -7.67 -8.54 0.83
N ILE A 31 -7.30 -7.76 -0.18
CA ILE A 31 -6.03 -7.91 -0.91
C ILE A 31 -4.83 -7.75 0.04
N LEU A 32 -4.89 -6.78 0.96
CA LEU A 32 -3.85 -6.56 1.97
C LEU A 32 -3.87 -7.63 3.04
N THR A 33 -5.05 -8.01 3.53
CA THR A 33 -5.21 -9.15 4.46
C THR A 33 -4.56 -10.41 3.91
N ASN A 34 -4.85 -10.74 2.65
CA ASN A 34 -4.24 -11.87 1.95
C ASN A 34 -2.74 -11.68 1.72
N SER A 35 -2.26 -10.44 1.57
CA SER A 35 -0.83 -10.15 1.41
C SER A 35 -0.07 -10.33 2.72
N VAL A 36 -0.65 -9.96 3.86
CA VAL A 36 -0.07 -10.16 5.19
C VAL A 36 -0.06 -11.64 5.55
N LYS A 37 -1.20 -12.34 5.41
CA LYS A 37 -1.35 -13.77 5.76
C LYS A 37 -0.35 -14.66 5.01
N ASN A 38 -0.18 -14.43 3.71
CA ASN A 38 0.73 -15.23 2.87
C ASN A 38 2.12 -14.60 2.74
N ASN A 39 2.41 -13.53 3.49
CA ASN A 39 3.66 -12.77 3.41
C ASN A 39 4.02 -12.35 1.97
N HIS A 40 3.05 -12.10 1.09
CA HIS A 40 3.28 -11.79 -0.32
C HIS A 40 3.92 -10.42 -0.52
N GLN A 41 4.68 -10.28 -1.60
CA GLN A 41 5.18 -8.99 -2.04
C GLN A 41 4.06 -8.16 -2.66
N VAL A 42 4.07 -6.86 -2.36
CA VAL A 42 3.19 -5.86 -2.94
C VAL A 42 4.00 -4.75 -3.58
N LEU A 43 3.50 -4.24 -4.70
CA LEU A 43 3.96 -3.01 -5.33
C LEU A 43 3.00 -1.88 -4.97
N ILE A 44 3.52 -0.82 -4.38
CA ILE A 44 2.77 0.36 -3.95
C ILE A 44 3.23 1.55 -4.77
N ASN A 45 2.32 2.17 -5.50
CA ASN A 45 2.58 3.44 -6.18
C ASN A 45 2.21 4.60 -5.26
N CYS A 46 3.17 5.46 -4.98
CA CYS A 46 3.00 6.61 -4.11
C CYS A 46 2.71 7.91 -4.87
N ARG A 47 2.09 8.88 -4.21
CA ARG A 47 1.70 10.20 -4.75
C ARG A 47 2.89 11.04 -5.23
N ASN A 48 4.07 10.83 -4.68
CA ASN A 48 5.31 11.47 -5.10
C ASN A 48 5.98 10.81 -6.33
N ASN A 49 5.24 9.97 -7.08
CA ASN A 49 5.71 9.23 -8.24
C ASN A 49 6.89 8.27 -7.94
N LYS A 50 7.01 7.84 -6.69
CA LYS A 50 7.90 6.75 -6.29
C LYS A 50 7.10 5.46 -6.16
N LYS A 51 7.78 4.33 -6.35
CA LYS A 51 7.20 2.99 -6.19
C LYS A 51 7.91 2.27 -5.05
N LEU A 52 7.16 1.60 -4.20
CA LEU A 52 7.69 0.76 -3.13
C LEU A 52 7.36 -0.68 -3.44
N LEU A 53 8.37 -1.54 -3.53
CA LEU A 53 8.20 -2.98 -3.56
C LEU A 53 8.60 -3.54 -2.20
N GLY A 54 7.68 -4.19 -1.48
CA GLY A 54 7.97 -4.70 -0.14
C GLY A 54 6.95 -5.73 0.31
N ARG A 55 7.06 -6.21 1.54
CA ARG A 55 6.09 -7.11 2.18
C ARG A 55 5.34 -6.36 3.28
N VAL A 56 4.01 -6.46 3.29
CA VAL A 56 3.17 -5.84 4.31
C VAL A 56 3.16 -6.71 5.55
N LYS A 57 3.45 -6.14 6.72
CA LYS A 57 3.36 -6.81 8.02
C LYS A 57 2.11 -6.44 8.80
N ALA A 58 1.65 -5.20 8.68
CA ALA A 58 0.41 -4.73 9.24
C ALA A 58 -0.16 -3.62 8.37
N PHE A 59 -1.48 -3.44 8.40
CA PHE A 59 -2.17 -2.33 7.77
C PHE A 59 -3.35 -1.87 8.64
N ASP A 60 -3.93 -0.72 8.32
CA ASP A 60 -5.13 -0.21 8.99
C ASP A 60 -6.21 0.25 8.00
N ARG A 61 -7.34 0.72 8.53
CA ARG A 61 -8.47 1.27 7.74
C ARG A 61 -8.14 2.50 6.89
N HIS A 62 -7.06 3.22 7.20
CA HIS A 62 -6.59 4.38 6.44
C HIS A 62 -5.56 4.00 5.38
N CYS A 63 -5.31 2.70 5.19
CA CYS A 63 -4.22 2.18 4.36
C CYS A 63 -2.83 2.62 4.83
N ASN A 64 -2.65 2.97 6.11
CA ASN A 64 -1.32 3.03 6.69
C ASN A 64 -0.75 1.61 6.72
N MET A 65 0.54 1.45 6.44
CA MET A 65 1.16 0.14 6.32
C MET A 65 2.51 0.09 7.04
N VAL A 66 2.75 -1.02 7.73
CA VAL A 66 4.08 -1.42 8.18
C VAL A 66 4.65 -2.35 7.13
N LEU A 67 5.77 -1.94 6.53
CA LEU A 67 6.43 -2.67 5.46
C LEU A 67 7.82 -3.16 5.92
N GLU A 68 8.19 -4.34 5.45
CA GLU A 68 9.54 -4.88 5.60
C GLU A 68 10.18 -5.20 4.24
N ASN A 69 11.51 -5.15 4.21
CA ASN A 69 12.35 -5.41 3.04
C ASN A 69 11.92 -4.56 1.83
N VAL A 70 11.82 -3.25 2.04
CA VAL A 70 11.29 -2.31 1.06
C VAL A 70 12.38 -1.88 0.09
N LYS A 71 12.10 -2.05 -1.19
CA LYS A 71 12.84 -1.45 -2.29
C LYS A 71 12.05 -0.24 -2.82
N GLU A 72 12.51 0.95 -2.49
CA GLU A 72 12.00 2.21 -3.04
C GLU A 72 12.65 2.44 -4.41
N MET A 73 11.84 2.76 -5.41
CA MET A 73 12.27 2.98 -6.79
C MET A 73 11.70 4.30 -7.31
N TRP A 74 12.55 5.12 -7.93
CA TRP A 74 12.13 6.35 -8.57
C TRP A 74 13.01 6.69 -9.76
N THR A 75 12.53 7.59 -10.61
CA THR A 75 13.29 8.10 -11.75
C THR A 75 13.65 9.55 -11.50
N GLU A 76 14.94 9.87 -11.61
CA GLU A 76 15.40 11.26 -11.62
C GLU A 76 15.68 11.69 -13.07
N VAL A 77 15.23 12.89 -13.40
CA VAL A 77 15.63 13.57 -14.64
C VAL A 77 16.69 14.60 -14.26
N PRO A 78 17.97 14.38 -14.61
CA PRO A 78 19.01 15.35 -14.29
C PRO A 78 18.67 16.71 -14.87
N LYS A 79 18.78 17.77 -14.06
CA LYS A 79 18.66 19.14 -14.58
C LYS A 79 19.84 19.41 -15.49
N THR A 80 19.61 19.44 -16.80
CA THR A 80 20.60 19.91 -17.76
C THR A 80 20.60 21.44 -17.77
N GLY A 81 21.78 22.05 -17.91
CA GLY A 81 21.90 23.50 -18.08
C GLY A 81 21.06 24.00 -19.26
N LYS A 82 20.61 25.27 -19.21
CA LYS A 82 19.82 25.90 -20.27
C LYS A 82 20.49 25.65 -21.64
N GLY A 83 19.74 25.08 -22.59
CA GLY A 83 20.21 24.81 -23.96
C GLY A 83 20.77 23.40 -24.22
N LYS A 84 20.95 22.54 -23.22
CA LYS A 84 21.35 21.13 -23.45
C LYS A 84 20.13 20.21 -23.54
N LYS A 85 20.15 19.25 -24.47
CA LYS A 85 19.10 18.21 -24.67
C LYS A 85 18.69 17.61 -23.31
N LYS A 86 17.38 17.35 -23.12
CA LYS A 86 16.86 16.71 -21.90
C LYS A 86 17.70 15.47 -21.58
N ALA A 87 18.24 15.39 -20.37
CA ALA A 87 19.02 14.23 -19.94
C ALA A 87 18.13 12.98 -19.92
N LYS A 88 18.75 11.82 -20.19
CA LYS A 88 18.09 10.52 -20.04
C LYS A 88 17.65 10.36 -18.58
N SER A 89 16.44 9.85 -18.37
CA SER A 89 15.94 9.50 -17.05
C SER A 89 16.82 8.43 -16.42
N VAL A 90 17.29 8.67 -15.20
CA VAL A 90 18.10 7.71 -14.45
C VAL A 90 17.19 7.03 -13.42
N ALA A 91 17.08 5.70 -13.52
CA ALA A 91 16.42 4.90 -12.50
C ALA A 91 17.31 4.83 -11.26
N LYS A 92 16.75 5.15 -10.11
CA LYS A 92 17.38 4.99 -8.80
C LYS A 92 16.54 4.07 -7.95
N ASP A 93 17.22 3.30 -7.12
CA ASP A 93 16.61 2.51 -6.08
C ASP A 93 17.33 2.69 -4.74
N ARG A 94 16.60 2.39 -3.67
CA ARG A 94 17.13 2.35 -2.30
C ARG A 94 16.45 1.22 -1.55
N PHE A 95 17.23 0.55 -0.70
CA PHE A 95 16.72 -0.48 0.20
C PHE A 95 16.49 0.09 1.61
N ILE A 96 15.36 -0.30 2.21
CA ILE A 96 14.95 0.10 3.56
C ILE A 96 14.43 -1.17 4.26
N SER A 97 15.06 -1.53 5.38
CA SER A 97 14.77 -2.77 6.09
C SER A 97 13.36 -2.80 6.68
N LYS A 98 12.95 -1.73 7.36
CA LYS A 98 11.63 -1.54 7.95
C LYS A 98 11.14 -0.11 7.67
N MET A 99 9.87 0.03 7.30
CA MET A 99 9.27 1.32 6.97
C MET A 99 7.83 1.38 7.47
N PHE A 100 7.47 2.51 8.08
CA PHE A 100 6.07 2.91 8.23
C PHE A 100 5.68 3.81 7.05
N LEU A 101 4.59 3.47 6.37
CA LEU A 101 4.02 4.23 5.26
C LEU A 101 2.66 4.78 5.68
N ARG A 102 2.48 6.09 5.54
CA ARG A 102 1.17 6.74 5.72
C ARG A 102 0.30 6.53 4.47
N GLY A 103 -0.97 6.17 4.68
CA GLY A 103 -1.89 5.77 3.62
C GLY A 103 -2.36 6.89 2.70
N ASP A 104 -2.26 8.15 3.14
CA ASP A 104 -2.53 9.34 2.30
C ASP A 104 -1.59 9.46 1.10
N SER A 105 -0.42 8.83 1.18
CA SER A 105 0.59 8.82 0.14
C SER A 105 0.37 7.70 -0.87
N VAL A 106 -0.50 6.73 -0.59
CA VAL A 106 -0.76 5.57 -1.44
C VAL A 106 -1.80 5.90 -2.52
N ILE A 107 -1.51 5.55 -3.77
CA ILE A 107 -2.46 5.68 -4.89
C ILE A 107 -3.00 4.30 -5.29
N LEU A 108 -2.10 3.34 -5.50
CA LEU A 108 -2.43 2.02 -6.01
C LEU A 108 -1.57 0.98 -5.31
N VAL A 109 -2.20 -0.14 -4.96
CA VAL A 109 -1.53 -1.32 -4.43
C VAL A 109 -1.80 -2.48 -5.37
N VAL A 110 -0.72 -3.15 -5.80
CA VAL A 110 -0.78 -4.33 -6.66
C VAL A 110 -0.11 -5.49 -5.94
N LYS A 111 -0.86 -6.57 -5.74
CA LYS A 111 -0.30 -7.84 -5.25
C LYS A 111 0.52 -8.49 -6.36
N ASN A 112 1.70 -9.03 -6.03
CA ASN A 112 2.50 -9.80 -6.99
C ASN A 112 1.73 -11.08 -7.40
N PRO A 113 1.38 -11.25 -8.70
CA PRO A 113 0.62 -12.41 -9.17
C PRO A 113 1.46 -13.70 -9.21
N LEU A 114 2.78 -13.59 -9.26
CA LEU A 114 3.71 -14.72 -9.35
C LEU A 114 4.14 -15.26 -7.98
N ALA A 115 3.83 -14.51 -6.91
CA ALA A 115 4.00 -15.04 -5.56
C ALA A 115 2.90 -16.09 -5.35
N GLN A 116 3.21 -17.34 -5.70
CA GLN A 116 2.42 -18.49 -5.31
C GLN A 116 2.31 -18.47 -3.79
N ALA A 117 1.09 -18.66 -3.29
CA ALA A 117 0.90 -19.00 -1.88
C ALA A 117 1.62 -20.34 -1.69
N GLU A 118 2.67 -20.35 -0.87
CA GLU A 118 3.12 -21.60 -0.24
C GLU A 118 2.00 -22.15 0.65
#